data_AF-A0AAD2U825-F1
#
_entry.id   AF-A0AAD2U825-F1
#
_cell.length_a   1.000
_cell.length_b   1.000
_cell.length_c   1.000
_cell.angle_alpha   90.00
_cell.angle_beta   90.00
_cell.angle_gamma   90.00
#
_symmetry.space_group_name_H-M   'P 1'
#
loop_
_entity.id
_entity.type
_entity.pdbx_description
1 polymer ?
#
loop_
_entity_poly.entity_id
_entity_poly.type
_entity_poly.pdbx_seq_one_letter_code
_entity_poly.pdbx_strand_id
1 'polypeptide(L)'
;MRLASRFGRINQIRRDRPLTHEELMSHVPSVFGSDKHESRSDRYTYIPTITILESLQREGFEPFFACQTKVRDQSKREHTKHMLRLHRAGQLTGHQVPEIILLNSHDGSSSYQMLPGLFRGVCTNGLVCGQSFGEVRVPHKGNVVEKVIEGAYEVLGVFDRVEEKRDAMQSLALPAPARHALANAALEYRFGEDHQPVTVSQLLTPRRREDYSDDLWTVYQRVQENLMKGGLSGRTAQGKSSRTRAVTGIDGDVKLNRALWVMAENMLEFFGR
;
A
#
# COMPACT_ATOMS: atom_id res chain seq x y z
N MET A 1 39.55 -7.15 3.94
CA MET A 1 38.41 -6.23 3.73
C MET A 1 37.52 -6.78 2.63
N ARG A 2 36.30 -7.24 2.94
CA ARG A 2 35.29 -7.58 1.92
C ARG A 2 34.51 -6.30 1.62
N LEU A 3 34.85 -5.61 0.53
CA LEU A 3 33.98 -4.58 -0.04
C LEU A 3 32.65 -5.26 -0.38
N ALA A 4 31.57 -4.81 0.26
CA ALA A 4 30.24 -5.30 -0.01
C ALA A 4 29.82 -4.89 -1.44
N SER A 5 30.16 -5.70 -2.44
CA SER A 5 29.59 -5.56 -3.77
C SER A 5 28.17 -6.14 -3.75
N ARG A 6 27.18 -5.26 -3.59
CA ARG A 6 25.78 -5.50 -3.97
C ARG A 6 25.01 -4.18 -3.86
N PHE A 7 25.28 -3.25 -4.78
CA PHE A 7 24.27 -2.28 -5.18
C PHE A 7 23.17 -3.05 -5.91
N GLY A 8 22.30 -3.74 -5.15
CA GLY A 8 21.13 -4.39 -5.70
C GLY A 8 20.22 -3.33 -6.31
N ARG A 9 19.74 -3.55 -7.53
CA ARG A 9 18.76 -2.65 -8.15
C ARG A 9 17.55 -2.50 -7.23
N ILE A 10 17.14 -1.26 -7.01
CA ILE A 10 15.99 -0.91 -6.19
C ILE A 10 14.76 -1.17 -7.07
N ASN A 11 13.97 -2.21 -6.77
CA ASN A 11 12.72 -2.52 -7.49
C ASN A 11 11.53 -1.68 -6.99
N GLN A 12 11.79 -0.43 -6.60
CA GLN A 12 10.78 0.51 -6.16
C GLN A 12 11.23 1.93 -6.51
N ILE A 13 10.27 2.79 -6.78
CA ILE A 13 10.49 4.21 -7.03
C ILE A 13 9.28 5.01 -6.53
N ARG A 14 9.57 6.18 -5.96
CA ARG A 14 8.58 7.19 -5.59
C ARG A 14 9.08 8.55 -6.04
N ARG A 15 8.18 9.39 -6.54
CA ARG A 15 8.43 10.80 -6.86
C ARG A 15 7.25 11.65 -6.39
N ASP A 16 7.51 12.94 -6.25
CA ASP A 16 6.53 14.01 -6.02
C ASP A 16 5.90 14.53 -7.33
N ARG A 17 6.46 14.11 -8.46
CA ARG A 17 5.93 14.26 -9.82
C ARG A 17 5.51 12.91 -10.41
N PRO A 18 4.72 12.89 -11.50
CA PRO A 18 4.49 11.69 -12.28
C PRO A 18 5.81 10.97 -12.66
N LEU A 19 5.78 9.64 -12.59
CA LEU A 19 6.86 8.76 -13.01
C LEU A 19 6.88 8.67 -14.53
N THR A 20 8.08 8.77 -15.10
CA THR A 20 8.27 8.61 -16.55
C THR A 20 8.25 7.14 -16.96
N HIS A 21 8.00 6.88 -18.25
CA HIS A 21 8.10 5.53 -18.82
C HIS A 21 9.49 4.91 -18.60
N GLU A 22 10.55 5.69 -18.74
CA GLU A 22 11.93 5.23 -18.49
C GLU A 22 12.16 4.82 -17.03
N GLU A 23 11.67 5.63 -16.08
CA GLU A 23 11.72 5.31 -14.66
C GLU A 23 10.95 4.02 -14.34
N LEU A 24 9.74 3.86 -14.89
CA LEU A 24 8.95 2.64 -14.73
C LEU A 24 9.68 1.43 -15.33
N MET A 25 10.25 1.55 -16.53
CA MET A 25 10.96 0.46 -17.20
C MET A 25 12.21 0.03 -16.43
N SER A 26 12.93 0.99 -15.84
CA SER A 26 14.15 0.73 -15.07
C SER A 26 13.86 -0.02 -13.76
N HIS A 27 12.82 0.41 -13.03
CA HIS A 27 12.52 -0.07 -11.68
C HIS A 27 11.49 -1.20 -11.63
N VAL A 28 10.52 -1.18 -12.55
CA VAL A 28 9.33 -2.04 -12.57
C VAL A 28 9.05 -2.54 -14.01
N PRO A 29 10.03 -3.18 -14.68
CA PRO A 29 9.88 -3.64 -16.07
C PRO A 29 8.71 -4.59 -16.29
N SER A 30 8.20 -5.27 -15.24
CA SER A 30 7.07 -6.18 -15.39
C SER A 30 5.79 -5.49 -15.86
N VAL A 31 5.65 -4.17 -15.69
CA VAL A 31 4.52 -3.39 -16.22
C VAL A 31 4.46 -3.45 -17.76
N PHE A 32 5.62 -3.59 -18.40
CA PHE A 32 5.80 -3.58 -19.85
C PHE A 32 5.94 -4.98 -20.45
N GLY A 33 5.91 -6.04 -19.63
CA GLY A 33 6.03 -7.41 -20.13
C GLY A 33 4.90 -7.69 -21.10
N SER A 34 5.20 -8.12 -22.33
CA SER A 34 4.23 -8.19 -23.43
C SER A 34 3.33 -9.43 -23.43
N ASP A 35 3.62 -10.41 -22.58
CA ASP A 35 2.87 -11.66 -22.47
C ASP A 35 2.96 -12.25 -21.05
N LYS A 36 2.19 -13.30 -20.78
CA LYS A 36 2.32 -14.16 -19.61
C LYS A 36 3.67 -14.90 -19.62
N HIS A 37 4.16 -15.25 -18.43
CA HIS A 37 5.35 -16.08 -18.29
C HIS A 37 5.11 -17.47 -18.93
N GLU A 38 6.12 -18.06 -19.58
CA GLU A 38 6.05 -19.37 -20.28
C GLU A 38 5.49 -20.53 -19.44
N SER A 39 5.69 -20.45 -18.12
CA SER A 39 5.14 -21.40 -17.14
C SER A 39 3.61 -21.35 -16.99
N ARG A 40 2.91 -20.47 -17.70
CA ARG A 40 1.45 -20.29 -17.65
C ARG A 40 0.75 -20.96 -18.82
N SER A 41 -0.24 -21.80 -18.51
CA SER A 41 -1.07 -22.49 -19.51
C SER A 41 -1.90 -21.52 -20.37
N ASP A 42 -2.46 -22.01 -21.47
CA ASP A 42 -3.38 -21.26 -22.35
C ASP A 42 -4.65 -20.77 -21.69
N ARG A 43 -5.05 -21.40 -20.57
CA ARG A 43 -6.18 -20.92 -19.75
C ARG A 43 -5.90 -19.62 -19.01
N TYR A 44 -4.64 -19.19 -18.92
CA TYR A 44 -4.26 -17.94 -18.26
C TYR A 44 -4.42 -16.79 -19.23
N THR A 45 -5.33 -15.88 -18.91
CA THR A 45 -5.57 -14.66 -19.70
C THR A 45 -4.63 -13.55 -19.24
N TYR A 46 -3.72 -13.15 -20.12
CA TYR A 46 -2.82 -12.03 -19.88
C TYR A 46 -3.61 -10.70 -19.82
N ILE A 47 -3.27 -9.86 -18.85
CA ILE A 47 -3.86 -8.52 -18.66
C ILE A 47 -2.71 -7.52 -18.76
N PRO A 48 -2.59 -6.74 -19.85
CA PRO A 48 -1.47 -5.83 -20.07
C PRO A 48 -1.53 -4.63 -19.14
N THR A 49 -0.64 -4.57 -18.16
CA THR A 49 -0.63 -3.46 -17.19
C THR A 49 -0.40 -2.12 -17.86
N ILE A 50 0.50 -2.04 -18.85
CA ILE A 50 0.78 -0.79 -19.58
C ILE A 50 -0.46 -0.23 -20.28
N THR A 51 -1.29 -1.06 -20.91
CA THR A 51 -2.52 -0.61 -21.56
C THR A 51 -3.53 -0.05 -20.57
N ILE A 52 -3.61 -0.65 -19.37
CA ILE A 52 -4.47 -0.14 -18.29
C ILE A 52 -3.93 1.18 -17.74
N LEU A 53 -2.60 1.27 -17.53
CA LEU A 53 -1.94 2.51 -17.10
C LEU A 53 -2.21 3.65 -18.09
N GLU A 54 -2.00 3.44 -19.38
CA GLU A 54 -2.25 4.45 -20.41
C GLU A 54 -3.72 4.88 -20.44
N SER A 55 -4.65 3.95 -20.20
CA SER A 55 -6.08 4.26 -20.13
C SER A 55 -6.40 5.14 -18.92
N LEU A 56 -5.82 4.83 -17.75
CA LEU A 56 -5.97 5.66 -16.56
C LEU A 56 -5.32 7.04 -16.73
N GLN A 57 -4.21 7.14 -17.45
CA GLN A 57 -3.56 8.42 -17.78
C GLN A 57 -4.45 9.32 -18.65
N ARG A 58 -5.21 8.76 -19.59
CA ARG A 58 -6.20 9.52 -20.37
C ARG A 58 -7.31 10.11 -19.48
N GLU A 59 -7.64 9.44 -18.38
CA GLU A 59 -8.56 9.92 -17.34
C GLU A 59 -7.88 10.86 -16.30
N GLY A 60 -6.62 11.23 -16.54
CA GLY A 60 -5.84 12.16 -15.72
C GLY A 60 -5.11 11.53 -14.53
N PHE A 61 -5.10 10.20 -14.40
CA PHE A 61 -4.38 9.49 -13.33
C PHE A 61 -2.95 9.18 -13.73
N GLU A 62 -2.00 9.71 -12.96
CA GLU A 62 -0.58 9.54 -13.21
C GLU A 62 0.07 8.70 -12.12
N PRO A 63 1.08 7.86 -12.43
CA PRO A 63 1.77 7.03 -11.45
C PRO A 63 2.79 7.86 -10.66
N PHE A 64 2.74 7.83 -9.32
CA PHE A 64 3.73 8.51 -8.44
C PHE A 64 4.58 7.54 -7.62
N PHE A 65 4.14 6.28 -7.54
CA PHE A 65 4.89 5.19 -6.94
C PHE A 65 4.74 3.93 -7.76
N ALA A 66 5.83 3.18 -7.86
CA ALA A 66 5.84 1.87 -8.51
C ALA A 66 6.81 0.94 -7.77
N CYS A 67 6.44 -0.33 -7.63
CA CYS A 67 7.38 -1.36 -7.18
C CYS A 67 7.08 -2.72 -7.80
N GLN A 68 8.08 -3.61 -7.82
CA GLN A 68 7.86 -5.02 -8.15
C GLN A 68 8.61 -5.95 -7.21
N THR A 69 8.12 -7.18 -7.13
CA THR A 69 8.70 -8.23 -6.32
C THR A 69 10.14 -8.51 -6.77
N LYS A 70 11.03 -8.71 -5.80
CA LYS A 70 12.41 -9.14 -6.08
C LYS A 70 12.40 -10.62 -6.39
N VAL A 71 12.87 -10.97 -7.59
CA VAL A 71 13.02 -12.35 -8.03
C VAL A 71 14.47 -12.80 -7.88
N ARG A 72 14.66 -14.09 -7.56
CA ARG A 72 15.98 -14.74 -7.60
C ARG A 72 16.31 -15.21 -9.02
N ASP A 73 15.28 -15.69 -9.71
CA ASP A 73 15.31 -16.14 -11.09
C ASP A 73 15.01 -14.97 -12.02
N GLN A 74 15.97 -14.63 -12.89
CA GLN A 74 15.87 -13.45 -13.75
C GLN A 74 14.85 -13.61 -14.86
N SER A 75 14.51 -14.83 -15.28
CA SER A 75 13.47 -15.09 -16.29
C SER A 75 12.09 -14.55 -15.84
N LYS A 76 11.86 -14.52 -14.52
CA LYS A 76 10.61 -14.04 -13.93
C LYS A 76 10.55 -12.52 -13.74
N ARG A 77 11.64 -11.80 -13.98
CA ARG A 77 11.77 -10.38 -13.65
C ARG A 77 10.73 -9.52 -14.35
N GLU A 78 10.37 -9.89 -15.58
CA GLU A 78 9.43 -9.14 -16.44
C GLU A 78 7.97 -9.61 -16.28
N HIS A 79 7.72 -10.59 -15.39
CA HIS A 79 6.38 -11.13 -15.18
C HIS A 79 5.94 -11.13 -13.70
N THR A 80 6.83 -10.72 -12.81
CA THR A 80 6.59 -10.80 -11.38
C THR A 80 5.54 -9.80 -10.91
N LYS A 81 4.98 -10.06 -9.73
CA LYS A 81 3.99 -9.19 -9.11
C LYS A 81 4.53 -7.77 -8.96
N HIS A 82 3.76 -6.80 -9.43
CA HIS A 82 4.08 -5.38 -9.40
C HIS A 82 2.88 -4.56 -8.89
N MET A 83 3.19 -3.38 -8.38
CA MET A 83 2.24 -2.42 -7.84
C MET A 83 2.53 -1.04 -8.44
N LEU A 84 1.48 -0.35 -8.87
CA LEU A 84 1.48 1.07 -9.20
C LEU A 84 0.53 1.80 -8.26
N ARG A 85 0.87 3.02 -7.85
CA ARG A 85 -0.04 3.91 -7.12
C ARG A 85 -0.16 5.21 -7.90
N LEU A 86 -1.40 5.52 -8.28
CA LEU A 86 -1.75 6.60 -9.19
C LEU A 86 -2.70 7.58 -8.52
N HIS A 87 -2.55 8.87 -8.79
CA HIS A 87 -3.54 9.89 -8.44
C HIS A 87 -3.59 10.95 -9.54
N ARG A 88 -4.57 11.86 -9.50
CA ARG A 88 -4.64 12.92 -10.49
C ARG A 88 -3.48 13.90 -10.34
N ALA A 89 -2.91 14.31 -11.47
CA ALA A 89 -1.91 15.37 -11.49
C ALA A 89 -2.53 16.72 -11.06
N GLY A 90 -1.78 17.53 -10.32
CA GLY A 90 -2.25 18.86 -9.89
C GLY A 90 -3.18 18.88 -8.66
N GLN A 91 -3.63 17.72 -8.16
CA GLN A 91 -4.44 17.61 -6.93
C GLN A 91 -3.66 17.78 -5.63
N LEU A 92 -2.37 18.12 -5.68
CA LEU A 92 -1.52 18.37 -4.49
C LEU A 92 -1.90 19.66 -3.73
N THR A 93 -3.12 20.16 -3.89
CA THR A 93 -3.70 21.23 -3.06
C THR A 93 -4.23 20.75 -1.71
N GLY A 94 -4.02 19.48 -1.36
CA GLY A 94 -4.29 18.95 -0.03
C GLY A 94 -3.11 18.14 0.47
N HIS A 95 -2.83 18.16 1.77
CA HIS A 95 -1.83 17.31 2.42
C HIS A 95 -2.06 15.79 2.18
N GLN A 96 -3.22 15.43 1.60
CA GLN A 96 -3.69 14.08 1.32
C GLN A 96 -4.41 14.05 -0.04
N VAL A 97 -4.25 12.97 -0.80
CA VAL A 97 -4.90 12.77 -2.12
C VAL A 97 -5.44 11.34 -2.24
N PRO A 98 -6.66 11.14 -2.75
CA PRO A 98 -7.13 9.82 -3.15
C PRO A 98 -6.26 9.20 -4.24
N GLU A 99 -6.05 7.89 -4.16
CA GLU A 99 -5.21 7.15 -5.10
C GLU A 99 -5.87 5.86 -5.55
N ILE A 100 -5.53 5.45 -6.77
CA ILE A 100 -5.72 4.10 -7.28
C ILE A 100 -4.45 3.29 -7.01
N ILE A 101 -4.59 2.13 -6.39
CA ILE A 101 -3.52 1.15 -6.25
C ILE A 101 -3.80 0.01 -7.21
N LEU A 102 -2.99 -0.12 -8.24
CA LEU A 102 -3.06 -1.20 -9.22
C LEU A 102 -2.06 -2.28 -8.84
N LEU A 103 -2.53 -3.52 -8.75
CA LEU A 103 -1.71 -4.72 -8.55
C LEU A 103 -1.93 -5.68 -9.69
N ASN A 104 -0.85 -6.24 -10.22
CA ASN A 104 -0.94 -7.26 -11.25
C ASN A 104 0.29 -8.19 -11.20
N SER A 105 0.18 -9.35 -11.82
CA SER A 105 1.33 -10.19 -12.16
C SER A 105 1.08 -10.90 -13.49
N HIS A 106 2.14 -11.39 -14.12
CA HIS A 106 2.06 -12.12 -15.40
C HIS A 106 2.58 -13.56 -15.25
N ASP A 107 3.04 -13.92 -14.05
CA ASP A 107 3.49 -15.26 -13.65
C ASP A 107 2.42 -16.05 -12.87
N GLY A 108 1.23 -15.48 -12.68
CA GLY A 108 0.12 -16.08 -11.92
C GLY A 108 0.32 -16.12 -10.39
N SER A 109 1.29 -15.39 -9.85
CA SER A 109 1.45 -15.17 -8.40
C SER A 109 0.41 -14.21 -7.81
N SER A 110 -0.32 -13.48 -8.65
CA SER A 110 -1.47 -12.64 -8.27
C SER A 110 -2.53 -12.64 -9.35
N SER A 111 -3.72 -12.20 -8.96
CA SER A 111 -4.72 -11.68 -9.89
C SER A 111 -4.51 -10.20 -10.10
N TYR A 112 -5.07 -9.65 -11.18
CA TYR A 112 -5.26 -8.21 -11.31
C TYR A 112 -6.17 -7.69 -10.19
N GLN A 113 -5.77 -6.58 -9.56
CA GLN A 113 -6.57 -5.88 -8.55
C GLN A 113 -6.44 -4.38 -8.72
N MET A 114 -7.54 -3.67 -8.47
CA MET A 114 -7.57 -2.22 -8.34
C MET A 114 -8.21 -1.87 -6.99
N LEU A 115 -7.46 -1.11 -6.17
CA LEU A 115 -7.86 -0.77 -4.81
C LEU A 115 -7.91 0.75 -4.65
N PRO A 116 -8.92 1.29 -3.96
CA PRO A 116 -8.82 2.66 -3.48
C PRO A 116 -7.79 2.75 -2.36
N GLY A 117 -7.06 3.85 -2.36
CA GLY A 117 -6.11 4.23 -1.34
C GLY A 117 -6.12 5.72 -1.10
N LEU A 118 -5.34 6.14 -0.12
CA LEU A 118 -5.12 7.55 0.17
C LEU A 118 -3.61 7.76 0.34
N PHE A 119 -3.04 8.74 -0.35
CA PHE A 119 -1.69 9.19 -0.09
C PHE A 119 -1.70 10.38 0.83
N ARG A 120 -0.83 10.36 1.82
CA ARG A 120 -0.54 11.52 2.65
C ARG A 120 0.89 11.98 2.37
N GLY A 121 1.01 13.15 1.73
CA GLY A 121 2.28 13.72 1.29
C GLY A 121 3.25 13.95 2.44
N VAL A 122 2.73 14.35 3.60
CA VAL A 122 3.54 14.64 4.80
C VAL A 122 4.37 13.42 5.21
N CYS A 123 3.80 12.22 5.26
CA CYS A 123 4.53 10.97 5.54
C CYS A 123 5.25 10.36 4.36
N THR A 124 4.82 10.70 3.15
CA THR A 124 4.96 9.85 1.97
C THR A 124 4.41 8.42 2.18
N ASN A 125 3.49 8.24 3.14
CA ASN A 125 2.87 6.94 3.39
C ASN A 125 1.77 6.75 2.36
N GLY A 126 1.83 5.62 1.66
CA GLY A 126 0.71 5.13 0.91
C GLY A 126 -0.21 4.33 1.82
N LEU A 127 -1.48 4.71 1.91
CA LEU A 127 -2.51 3.93 2.58
C LEU A 127 -3.26 3.09 1.56
N VAL A 128 -3.74 1.94 2.00
CA VAL A 128 -4.68 1.09 1.28
C VAL A 128 -5.96 1.09 2.10
N CYS A 129 -7.07 1.53 1.49
CA CYS A 129 -8.36 1.50 2.16
C CYS A 129 -8.82 0.03 2.33
N GLY A 130 -9.59 -0.23 3.39
CA GLY A 130 -10.12 -1.56 3.69
C GLY A 130 -11.08 -2.07 2.61
N GLN A 131 -11.49 -3.34 2.73
CA GLN A 131 -12.37 -4.00 1.75
C GLN A 131 -13.77 -3.37 1.64
N SER A 132 -14.14 -2.52 2.60
CA SER A 132 -15.38 -1.73 2.64
C SER A 132 -15.56 -0.80 1.42
N PHE A 133 -14.50 -0.61 0.64
CA PHE A 133 -14.41 0.35 -0.45
C PHE A 133 -14.06 -0.32 -1.78
N GLY A 134 -15.06 -0.88 -2.46
CA GLY A 134 -15.05 -1.15 -3.92
C GLY A 134 -13.79 -1.81 -4.51
N GLU A 135 -13.15 -2.76 -3.81
CA GLU A 135 -12.00 -3.49 -4.34
C GLU A 135 -12.42 -4.26 -5.59
N VAL A 136 -11.75 -3.99 -6.71
CA VAL A 136 -11.93 -4.73 -7.95
C VAL A 136 -10.89 -5.81 -8.03
N ARG A 137 -11.34 -7.05 -8.25
CA ARG A 137 -10.45 -8.20 -8.43
C ARG A 137 -10.83 -8.99 -9.65
N VAL A 138 -9.93 -9.01 -10.64
CA VAL A 138 -10.14 -9.73 -11.91
C VAL A 138 -9.18 -10.92 -11.96
N PRO A 139 -9.67 -12.17 -11.87
CA PRO A 139 -8.83 -13.33 -12.09
C PRO A 139 -8.34 -13.37 -13.55
N HIS A 140 -7.14 -13.90 -13.79
CA HIS A 140 -6.58 -14.10 -15.13
C HIS A 140 -7.27 -15.26 -15.90
N LYS A 141 -8.60 -15.22 -15.99
CA LYS A 141 -9.43 -16.22 -16.65
C LYS A 141 -10.76 -15.61 -17.10
N GLY A 142 -11.12 -15.84 -18.36
CA GLY A 142 -12.42 -15.45 -18.93
C GLY A 142 -12.39 -14.06 -19.59
N ASN A 143 -13.54 -13.38 -19.63
CA ASN A 143 -13.64 -12.02 -20.16
C ASN A 143 -13.08 -11.02 -19.13
N VAL A 144 -11.80 -10.67 -19.31
CA VAL A 144 -11.06 -9.80 -18.39
C VAL A 144 -11.19 -8.31 -18.72
N VAL A 145 -11.34 -7.94 -19.99
CA VAL A 145 -11.24 -6.53 -20.44
C VAL A 145 -12.39 -5.70 -19.89
N GLU A 146 -13.62 -6.17 -20.06
CA GLU A 146 -14.82 -5.48 -19.59
C GLU A 146 -14.80 -5.24 -18.07
N LYS A 147 -14.41 -6.27 -17.31
CA LYS A 147 -14.32 -6.20 -15.84
C LYS A 147 -13.26 -5.21 -15.34
N VAL A 148 -12.17 -5.05 -16.08
CA VAL A 148 -11.13 -4.07 -15.72
C VAL A 148 -11.62 -2.64 -15.95
N ILE A 149 -12.37 -2.41 -17.04
CA ILE A 149 -12.92 -1.09 -17.36
C ILE A 149 -14.00 -0.70 -16.36
N GLU A 150 -14.98 -1.58 -16.13
CA GLU A 150 -16.07 -1.36 -15.16
C GLU A 150 -15.50 -1.06 -13.77
N GLY A 151 -14.58 -1.89 -13.31
CA GLY A 151 -13.96 -1.70 -12.00
C GLY A 151 -13.17 -0.40 -11.86
N ALA A 152 -12.60 0.13 -12.94
CA ALA A 152 -11.93 1.43 -12.88
C ALA A 152 -12.91 2.55 -12.50
N TYR A 153 -14.12 2.57 -13.09
CA TYR A 153 -15.15 3.55 -12.75
C TYR A 153 -15.70 3.36 -11.34
N GLU A 154 -15.86 2.11 -10.88
CA GLU A 154 -16.29 1.82 -9.51
C GLU A 154 -15.34 2.40 -8.46
N VAL A 155 -14.02 2.22 -8.66
CA VAL A 155 -13.00 2.72 -7.73
C VAL A 155 -13.02 4.26 -7.65
N LEU A 156 -13.27 4.94 -8.76
CA LEU A 156 -13.37 6.41 -8.80
C LEU A 156 -14.57 6.93 -7.99
N GLY A 157 -15.71 6.26 -8.07
CA GLY A 157 -16.91 6.63 -7.30
C GLY A 157 -16.78 6.43 -5.79
N VAL A 158 -15.68 5.81 -5.33
CA VAL A 158 -15.44 5.51 -3.92
C VAL A 158 -14.60 6.58 -3.22
N PHE A 159 -13.92 7.46 -3.97
CA PHE A 159 -13.00 8.45 -3.39
C PHE A 159 -13.68 9.42 -2.44
N ASP A 160 -14.85 9.94 -2.79
CA ASP A 160 -15.60 10.86 -1.92
C ASP A 160 -15.90 10.19 -0.56
N ARG A 161 -16.30 8.91 -0.57
CA ARG A 161 -16.57 8.16 0.67
C ARG A 161 -15.33 7.89 1.50
N VAL A 162 -14.17 7.73 0.86
CA VAL A 162 -12.88 7.59 1.56
C VAL A 162 -12.52 8.90 2.26
N GLU A 163 -12.73 10.04 1.59
CA GLU A 163 -12.51 11.36 2.18
C GLU A 163 -13.47 11.62 3.35
N GLU A 164 -14.76 11.32 3.19
CA GLU A 164 -15.76 11.43 4.27
C GLU A 164 -15.38 10.60 5.50
N LYS A 165 -14.96 9.34 5.34
CA LYS A 165 -14.50 8.52 6.47
C LYS A 165 -13.27 9.10 7.13
N ARG A 166 -12.31 9.60 6.34
CA ARG A 166 -11.12 10.26 6.88
C ARG A 166 -11.50 11.49 7.71
N ASP A 167 -12.40 12.33 7.21
CA ASP A 167 -12.84 13.55 7.92
C ASP A 167 -13.60 13.19 9.21
N ALA A 168 -14.42 12.13 9.18
CA ALA A 168 -15.06 11.59 10.36
C ALA A 168 -14.04 11.06 11.40
N MET A 169 -13.02 10.32 10.97
CA MET A 169 -11.93 9.87 11.84
C MET A 169 -11.13 11.05 12.42
N GLN A 170 -10.91 12.09 11.64
CA GLN A 170 -10.17 13.28 12.08
C GLN A 170 -10.97 14.14 13.07
N SER A 171 -12.30 14.09 12.99
CA SER A 171 -13.20 14.80 13.91
C SER A 171 -13.39 14.07 15.24
N LEU A 172 -12.99 12.80 15.33
CA LEU A 172 -13.18 11.97 16.52
C LEU A 172 -11.94 11.97 17.41
N ALA A 173 -11.98 12.70 18.53
CA ALA A 173 -10.94 12.63 19.55
C ALA A 173 -10.95 11.27 20.28
N LEU A 174 -9.79 10.60 20.39
CA LEU A 174 -9.68 9.32 21.07
C LEU A 174 -9.14 9.47 22.50
N PRO A 175 -9.85 8.93 23.53
CA PRO A 175 -9.31 8.87 24.87
C PRO A 175 -8.08 7.93 24.93
N ALA A 176 -7.20 8.12 25.93
CA ALA A 176 -5.96 7.37 26.04
C ALA A 176 -6.14 5.83 26.00
N PRO A 177 -7.12 5.22 26.70
CA PRO A 177 -7.35 3.77 26.62
C PRO A 177 -7.68 3.29 25.20
N ALA A 178 -8.47 4.07 24.44
CA ALA A 178 -8.83 3.75 23.06
C ALA A 178 -7.61 3.80 22.12
N ARG A 179 -6.74 4.80 22.29
CA ARG A 179 -5.47 4.89 21.54
C ARG A 179 -4.56 3.69 21.81
N HIS A 180 -4.45 3.29 23.07
CA HIS A 180 -3.66 2.13 23.47
C HIS A 180 -4.25 0.82 22.91
N ALA A 181 -5.57 0.66 22.94
CA ALA A 181 -6.24 -0.52 22.39
C ALA A 181 -6.00 -0.67 20.88
N LEU A 182 -6.14 0.41 20.10
CA LEU A 182 -5.84 0.41 18.66
C LEU A 182 -4.38 0.02 18.38
N ALA A 183 -3.44 0.63 19.09
CA ALA A 183 -2.02 0.33 18.93
C ALA A 183 -1.66 -1.11 19.37
N ASN A 184 -2.30 -1.64 20.41
CA ASN A 184 -2.09 -3.02 20.86
C ASN A 184 -2.59 -4.03 19.82
N ALA A 185 -3.82 -3.87 19.33
CA ALA A 185 -4.37 -4.71 18.27
C ALA A 185 -3.50 -4.68 17.00
N ALA A 186 -2.95 -3.51 16.66
CA ALA A 186 -2.04 -3.36 15.54
C ALA A 186 -0.69 -4.09 15.74
N LEU A 187 -0.15 -4.12 16.97
CA LEU A 187 1.07 -4.89 17.29
C LEU A 187 0.83 -6.39 17.22
N GLU A 188 -0.27 -6.87 17.81
CA GLU A 188 -0.66 -8.29 17.77
C GLU A 188 -0.83 -8.74 16.32
N TYR A 189 -1.50 -7.95 15.49
CA TYR A 189 -1.65 -8.26 14.07
C TYR A 189 -0.30 -8.34 13.32
N ARG A 190 0.64 -7.44 13.64
CA ARG A 190 1.91 -7.35 12.92
C ARG A 190 2.92 -8.41 13.36
N PHE A 191 3.03 -8.67 14.66
CA PHE A 191 4.10 -9.46 15.24
C PHE A 191 3.63 -10.77 15.88
N GLY A 192 2.32 -10.97 16.02
CA GLY A 192 1.72 -12.07 16.76
C GLY A 192 1.57 -11.75 18.25
N GLU A 193 0.84 -12.62 18.95
CA GLU A 193 0.60 -12.51 20.39
C GLU A 193 1.81 -12.97 21.22
N ASP A 194 2.58 -13.94 20.71
CA ASP A 194 3.69 -14.57 21.44
C ASP A 194 4.79 -13.59 21.85
N HIS A 195 5.23 -12.74 20.93
CA HIS A 195 6.32 -11.79 21.17
C HIS A 195 6.22 -10.54 20.31
N GLN A 196 6.11 -9.40 20.98
CA GLN A 196 6.15 -8.08 20.35
C GLN A 196 7.47 -7.39 20.67
N PRO A 197 8.28 -6.99 19.66
CA PRO A 197 9.61 -6.43 19.90
C PRO A 197 9.58 -5.01 20.46
N VAL A 198 8.44 -4.31 20.40
CA VAL A 198 8.26 -2.90 20.76
C VAL A 198 6.97 -2.73 21.55
N THR A 199 6.88 -1.62 22.31
CA THR A 199 5.71 -1.33 23.15
C THR A 199 4.66 -0.49 22.43
N VAL A 200 3.43 -0.52 22.96
CA VAL A 200 2.33 0.37 22.54
C VAL A 200 2.74 1.84 22.56
N SER A 201 3.41 2.31 23.62
CA SER A 201 3.86 3.70 23.72
C SER A 201 4.89 4.07 22.65
N GLN A 202 5.80 3.14 22.30
CA GLN A 202 6.73 3.36 21.19
C GLN A 202 5.97 3.51 19.87
N LEU A 203 4.91 2.74 19.67
CA LEU A 203 4.08 2.80 18.46
C LEU A 203 3.25 4.07 18.35
N LEU A 204 2.81 4.62 19.48
CA LEU A 204 2.05 5.88 19.56
C LEU A 204 2.94 7.12 19.51
N THR A 205 4.26 6.96 19.57
CA THR A 205 5.20 8.09 19.48
C THR A 205 5.17 8.70 18.07
N PRO A 206 4.78 9.98 17.94
CA PRO A 206 4.80 10.66 16.64
C PRO A 206 6.23 10.84 16.12
N ARG A 207 6.41 10.71 14.82
CA ARG A 207 7.70 10.98 14.16
C ARG A 207 7.93 12.46 13.86
N ARG A 208 6.87 13.28 13.94
CA ARG A 208 6.85 14.71 13.59
C ARG A 208 5.68 15.43 14.25
N ARG A 209 5.66 16.75 14.16
CA ARG A 209 4.67 17.62 14.83
C ARG A 209 3.26 17.49 14.29
N GLU A 210 3.12 17.25 12.98
CA GLU A 210 1.85 17.08 12.26
C GLU A 210 1.07 15.83 12.71
N ASP A 211 1.71 14.97 13.50
CA ASP A 211 1.12 13.74 14.04
C ASP A 211 0.87 13.80 15.56
N TYR A 212 0.85 15.00 16.16
CA TYR A 212 0.69 15.16 17.62
C TYR A 212 -0.77 15.07 18.08
N SER A 213 -1.73 15.28 17.19
CA SER A 213 -3.16 15.23 17.53
C SER A 213 -3.58 13.83 17.95
N ASP A 214 -4.54 13.78 18.88
CA ASP A 214 -5.09 12.55 19.45
C ASP A 214 -6.45 12.14 18.85
N ASP A 215 -6.81 12.71 17.71
CA ASP A 215 -7.91 12.22 16.89
C ASP A 215 -7.60 10.85 16.27
N LEU A 216 -8.65 10.09 15.96
CA LEU A 216 -8.54 8.72 15.44
C LEU A 216 -7.71 8.67 14.16
N TRP A 217 -7.90 9.61 13.24
CA TRP A 217 -7.12 9.66 12.00
C TRP A 217 -5.62 9.81 12.29
N THR A 218 -5.25 10.78 13.11
CA THR A 218 -3.84 11.05 13.43
C THR A 218 -3.20 9.91 14.24
N VAL A 219 -3.95 9.29 15.16
CA VAL A 219 -3.49 8.11 15.92
C VAL A 219 -3.28 6.91 14.98
N TYR A 220 -4.23 6.62 14.09
CA TYR A 220 -4.12 5.58 13.07
C TYR A 220 -2.86 5.80 12.21
N GLN A 221 -2.61 7.02 11.77
CA GLN A 221 -1.45 7.37 10.95
C GLN A 221 -0.12 7.16 11.67
N ARG A 222 -0.03 7.51 12.97
CA ARG A 222 1.15 7.21 13.79
C ARG A 222 1.44 5.72 13.86
N VAL A 223 0.41 4.93 14.15
CA VAL A 223 0.49 3.47 14.24
C VAL A 223 0.95 2.88 12.90
N GLN A 224 0.29 3.26 11.81
CA GLN A 224 0.61 2.82 10.46
C GLN A 224 2.06 3.14 10.10
N GLU A 225 2.51 4.38 10.29
CA GLU A 225 3.85 4.78 9.89
C GLU A 225 4.92 3.99 10.65
N ASN A 226 4.73 3.84 11.96
CA ASN A 226 5.66 3.14 12.83
C ASN A 226 5.77 1.64 12.50
N LEU A 227 4.66 0.99 12.15
CA LEU A 227 4.66 -0.41 11.72
C LEU A 227 5.24 -0.59 10.30
N MET A 228 4.93 0.34 9.39
CA MET A 228 5.33 0.26 7.99
C MET A 228 6.81 0.56 7.78
N LYS A 229 7.30 1.69 8.32
CA LYS A 229 8.70 2.12 8.17
C LYS A 229 9.66 1.32 9.06
N GLY A 230 9.18 0.78 10.18
CA GLY A 230 10.01 0.14 11.17
C GLY A 230 11.07 1.09 11.75
N GLY A 231 12.23 0.54 12.12
CA GLY A 231 13.34 1.29 12.70
C GLY A 231 13.21 1.60 14.20
N LEU A 232 12.15 1.11 14.84
CA LEU A 232 11.97 1.24 16.29
C LEU A 232 12.92 0.30 17.03
N SER A 233 13.59 0.81 18.05
CA SER A 233 14.44 0.01 18.93
C SER A 233 13.57 -0.96 19.75
N GLY A 234 13.92 -2.24 19.71
CA GLY A 234 13.16 -3.30 20.35
C GLY A 234 14.02 -4.44 20.85
N ARG A 235 13.39 -5.50 21.36
CA ARG A 235 14.08 -6.72 21.79
C ARG A 235 13.57 -7.95 21.07
N THR A 236 14.44 -8.92 20.81
CA THR A 236 14.03 -10.23 20.31
C THR A 236 13.38 -11.05 21.43
N ALA A 237 12.74 -12.18 21.10
CA ALA A 237 12.22 -13.14 22.08
C ALA A 237 13.31 -13.64 23.06
N GLN A 238 14.58 -13.59 22.65
CA GLN A 238 15.75 -13.95 23.47
C GLN A 238 16.33 -12.74 24.24
N GLY A 239 15.64 -11.60 24.26
CA GLY A 239 16.04 -10.39 24.98
C GLY A 239 17.16 -9.56 24.33
N LYS A 240 17.67 -9.94 23.16
CA LYS A 240 18.74 -9.23 22.45
C LYS A 240 18.24 -7.93 21.82
N SER A 241 19.08 -6.90 21.81
CA SER A 241 18.79 -5.63 21.14
C SER A 241 18.53 -5.85 19.65
N SER A 242 17.49 -5.19 19.13
CA SER A 242 17.06 -5.30 17.74
C SER A 242 16.39 -4.01 17.27
N ARG A 243 16.14 -3.90 15.96
CA ARG A 243 15.27 -2.86 15.39
C ARG A 243 14.17 -3.51 14.56
N THR A 244 12.96 -2.94 14.62
CA THR A 244 11.87 -3.39 13.75
C THR A 244 12.23 -3.17 12.29
N ARG A 245 11.81 -4.09 11.41
CA ARG A 245 12.09 -4.02 9.99
C ARG A 245 10.94 -3.37 9.24
N ALA A 246 11.27 -2.58 8.23
CA ALA A 246 10.29 -2.02 7.30
C ALA A 246 9.53 -3.13 6.57
N VAL A 247 8.28 -2.86 6.22
CA VAL A 247 7.49 -3.71 5.32
C VAL A 247 7.91 -3.37 3.89
N THR A 248 8.50 -4.33 3.19
CA THR A 248 9.05 -4.13 1.84
C THR A 248 8.39 -4.99 0.77
N GLY A 249 7.50 -5.91 1.17
CA GLY A 249 6.82 -6.83 0.26
C GLY A 249 5.40 -6.34 -0.04
N ILE A 250 4.99 -6.42 -1.31
CA ILE A 250 3.67 -5.97 -1.78
C ILE A 250 2.53 -6.58 -0.97
N ASP A 251 2.52 -7.90 -0.78
CA ASP A 251 1.43 -8.57 -0.06
C ASP A 251 1.37 -8.15 1.43
N GLY A 252 2.54 -7.99 2.06
CA GLY A 252 2.62 -7.55 3.45
C GLY A 252 2.18 -6.11 3.63
N ASP A 253 2.52 -5.24 2.67
CA ASP A 253 2.11 -3.83 2.63
C ASP A 253 0.59 -3.69 2.49
N VAL A 254 0.00 -4.34 1.49
CA VAL A 254 -1.44 -4.32 1.25
C VAL A 254 -2.20 -4.92 2.44
N LYS A 255 -1.78 -6.09 2.92
CA LYS A 255 -2.44 -6.79 4.03
C LYS A 255 -2.46 -5.95 5.31
N LEU A 256 -1.31 -5.37 5.68
CA LEU A 256 -1.19 -4.57 6.89
C LEU A 256 -1.99 -3.27 6.79
N ASN A 257 -1.86 -2.51 5.69
CA ASN A 257 -2.61 -1.27 5.52
C ASN A 257 -4.12 -1.49 5.57
N ARG A 258 -4.64 -2.52 4.90
CA ARG A 258 -6.06 -2.88 4.94
C ARG A 258 -6.52 -3.20 6.37
N ALA A 259 -5.75 -4.01 7.09
CA ALA A 259 -6.11 -4.37 8.46
C ALA A 259 -6.16 -3.15 9.38
N LEU A 260 -5.17 -2.26 9.29
CA LEU A 260 -5.13 -1.04 10.09
C LEU A 260 -6.29 -0.09 9.75
N TRP A 261 -6.67 0.01 8.46
CA TRP A 261 -7.85 0.78 8.05
C TRP A 261 -9.12 0.22 8.69
N VAL A 262 -9.35 -1.09 8.60
CA VAL A 262 -10.52 -1.75 9.19
C VAL A 262 -10.56 -1.56 10.71
N MET A 263 -9.41 -1.65 11.39
CA MET A 263 -9.33 -1.34 12.83
C MET A 263 -9.76 0.10 13.11
N ALA A 264 -9.34 1.07 12.30
CA ALA A 264 -9.76 2.46 12.44
C ALA A 264 -11.26 2.64 12.15
N GLU A 265 -11.82 1.98 11.13
CA GLU A 265 -13.27 1.99 10.87
C GLU A 265 -14.07 1.46 12.06
N ASN A 266 -13.64 0.34 12.65
CA ASN A 266 -14.31 -0.23 13.81
C ASN A 266 -14.26 0.72 15.03
N MET A 267 -13.13 1.41 15.23
CA MET A 267 -13.02 2.44 16.28
C MET A 267 -13.96 3.61 16.02
N LEU A 268 -14.05 4.07 14.77
CA LEU A 268 -14.98 5.14 14.39
C LEU A 268 -16.44 4.74 14.64
N GLU A 269 -16.83 3.52 14.28
CA GLU A 269 -18.20 3.04 14.48
C GLU A 269 -18.56 2.86 15.96
N PHE A 270 -17.60 2.47 16.79
CA PHE A 270 -17.81 2.27 18.22
C PHE A 270 -17.86 3.58 19.01
N PHE A 271 -16.96 4.52 18.72
CA PHE A 271 -16.81 5.79 19.46
C PHE A 271 -17.50 7.00 18.79
N GLY A 272 -17.91 6.88 17.53
CA GLY A 272 -18.59 7.94 16.79
C GLY A 272 -20.12 7.96 16.96
N ARG A 273 -20.66 7.09 17.83
CA ARG A 273 -22.05 7.12 18.30
C ARG A 273 -22.13 7.83 19.63
#